data_AF-A0A935D5B3-F1
#
_entry.id   AF-A0A935D5B3-F1
#
_cell.length_a   1.000
_cell.length_b   1.000
_cell.length_c   1.000
_cell.angle_alpha   90.00
_cell.angle_beta   90.00
_cell.angle_gamma   90.00
#
_symmetry.space_group_name_H-M   'P 1'
#
loop_
_entity.id
_entity.type
_entity.pdbx_description
1 polymer ?
#
loop_
_entity_poly.entity_id
_entity_poly.type
_entity_poly.pdbx_seq_one_letter_code
_entity_poly.pdbx_strand_id
1 'polypeptide(L)'
;MAEARPAVKKASAPSRPAPSGARLTNAVRSARGISLLASFPLALLGLVSVFGYATGNFTARLVVAAVLLLGLPLFVADKLLARLKGITDRLGAVADVCAGFWILLAWVFIAAAPGALVNEGDRQTRASSLGLAKIAFALGGVTPTFRTEREVLAPAPSAASAAPSSSAAKEAR
;
A
#
# COMPACT_ATOMS: atom_id res chain seq x y z
N MET A 1 -62.64 -42.57 26.94
CA MET A 1 -62.33 -41.20 27.38
C MET A 1 -60.92 -40.88 26.92
N ALA A 2 -60.78 -40.08 25.86
CA ALA A 2 -59.48 -39.72 25.28
C ALA A 2 -59.09 -38.33 25.75
N GLU A 3 -57.97 -38.26 26.46
CA GLU A 3 -57.41 -37.07 27.09
C GLU A 3 -56.69 -36.20 26.04
N ALA A 4 -57.22 -35.01 25.77
CA ALA A 4 -56.63 -34.08 24.81
C ALA A 4 -55.43 -33.35 25.45
N ARG A 5 -54.21 -33.65 24.97
CA ARG A 5 -53.01 -32.89 25.35
C ARG A 5 -53.03 -31.49 24.70
N PRO A 6 -52.74 -30.42 25.46
CA PRO A 6 -52.69 -29.06 24.90
C PRO A 6 -51.43 -28.87 24.05
N ALA A 7 -51.62 -28.28 22.87
CA ALA A 7 -50.54 -27.94 21.94
C ALA A 7 -49.67 -26.81 22.52
N VAL A 8 -48.39 -27.10 22.73
CA VAL A 8 -47.38 -26.11 23.13
C VAL A 8 -47.15 -25.15 21.97
N LYS A 9 -47.66 -23.92 22.11
CA LYS A 9 -47.46 -22.82 21.16
C LYS A 9 -45.98 -22.40 21.23
N LYS A 10 -45.17 -22.85 20.26
CA LYS A 10 -43.76 -22.43 20.12
C LYS A 10 -43.70 -20.90 20.04
N ALA A 11 -43.06 -20.27 21.03
CA ALA A 11 -42.78 -18.85 21.00
C ALA A 11 -41.86 -18.55 19.80
N SER A 12 -42.36 -17.72 18.89
CA SER A 12 -41.60 -17.19 17.77
C SER A 12 -40.42 -16.36 18.28
N ALA A 13 -39.20 -16.76 17.91
CA ALA A 13 -37.96 -16.07 18.26
C ALA A 13 -37.97 -14.61 17.75
N PRO A 14 -37.30 -13.68 18.45
CA PRO A 14 -37.25 -12.29 18.04
C PRO A 14 -36.54 -12.15 16.68
N SER A 15 -37.26 -11.61 15.70
CA SER A 15 -36.74 -11.25 14.38
C SER A 15 -35.68 -10.15 14.52
N ARG A 16 -34.40 -10.50 14.38
CA ARG A 16 -33.32 -9.52 14.25
C ARG A 16 -33.57 -8.66 13.00
N PRO A 17 -33.49 -7.32 13.08
CA PRO A 17 -33.60 -6.47 11.89
C PRO A 17 -32.45 -6.81 10.95
N ALA A 18 -32.77 -7.32 9.76
CA ALA A 18 -31.78 -7.56 8.73
C ALA A 18 -31.14 -6.21 8.32
N PRO A 19 -29.81 -6.09 8.28
CA PRO A 19 -29.17 -4.88 7.79
C PRO A 19 -29.66 -4.60 6.36
N SER A 20 -30.06 -3.36 6.08
CA SER A 20 -30.58 -2.97 4.77
C SER A 20 -29.56 -3.37 3.68
N GLY A 21 -29.92 -4.27 2.77
CA GLY A 21 -29.00 -4.86 1.79
C GLY A 21 -28.16 -3.83 1.02
N ALA A 22 -28.72 -2.65 0.74
CA ALA A 22 -28.02 -1.55 0.06
C ALA A 22 -26.77 -1.02 0.82
N ARG A 23 -26.81 -0.97 2.16
CA ARG A 23 -25.65 -0.51 2.96
C ARG A 23 -24.51 -1.52 2.94
N LEU A 24 -24.83 -2.81 2.98
CA LEU A 24 -23.83 -3.88 2.90
C LEU A 24 -23.16 -3.90 1.51
N THR A 25 -23.95 -3.79 0.43
CA THR A 25 -23.42 -3.75 -0.94
C THR A 25 -22.51 -2.55 -1.17
N ASN A 26 -22.89 -1.37 -0.67
CA ASN A 26 -22.05 -0.17 -0.76
C ASN A 26 -20.74 -0.32 0.03
N ALA A 27 -20.79 -0.91 1.23
CA ALA A 27 -19.59 -1.15 2.03
C ALA A 27 -18.61 -2.10 1.33
N VAL A 28 -19.11 -3.20 0.76
CA VAL A 28 -18.29 -4.16 -0.01
C VAL A 28 -17.67 -3.48 -1.23
N ARG A 29 -18.43 -2.66 -1.95
CA ARG A 29 -17.94 -1.93 -3.13
C ARG A 29 -16.84 -0.93 -2.76
N SER A 30 -17.02 -0.20 -1.67
CA SER A 30 -16.02 0.75 -1.17
C SER A 30 -14.76 0.05 -0.69
N ALA A 31 -14.90 -1.00 0.13
CA ALA A 31 -13.76 -1.79 0.61
C ALA A 31 -12.94 -2.32 -0.57
N ARG A 32 -13.62 -2.85 -1.59
CA ARG A 32 -13.01 -3.34 -2.81
C ARG A 32 -12.30 -2.25 -3.61
N GLY A 33 -12.92 -1.07 -3.75
CA GLY A 33 -12.28 0.09 -4.39
C GLY A 33 -11.01 0.52 -3.66
N ILE A 34 -11.05 0.55 -2.31
CA ILE A 34 -9.88 0.87 -1.48
C ILE A 34 -8.79 -0.18 -1.64
N SER A 35 -9.14 -1.47 -1.60
CA SER A 35 -8.18 -2.56 -1.81
C SER A 35 -7.51 -2.47 -3.18
N LEU A 36 -8.26 -2.19 -4.24
CA LEU A 36 -7.69 -1.99 -5.58
C LEU A 36 -6.72 -0.81 -5.61
N LEU A 37 -7.15 0.33 -5.08
CA LEU A 37 -6.38 1.57 -5.12
C LEU A 37 -5.11 1.52 -4.26
N ALA A 38 -5.16 0.82 -3.12
CA ALA A 38 -4.01 0.67 -2.24
C ALA A 38 -3.03 -0.40 -2.73
N SER A 39 -3.52 -1.52 -3.25
CA SER A 39 -2.66 -2.67 -3.62
C SER A 39 -1.93 -2.47 -4.94
N PHE A 40 -2.54 -1.76 -5.89
CA PHE A 40 -1.91 -1.46 -7.18
C PHE A 40 -0.55 -0.76 -7.05
N PRO A 41 -0.42 0.39 -6.34
CA PRO A 41 0.87 1.08 -6.23
C PRO A 41 1.90 0.25 -5.45
N LEU A 42 1.49 -0.55 -4.47
CA LEU A 42 2.37 -1.47 -3.73
C LEU A 42 2.94 -2.55 -4.64
N ALA A 43 2.07 -3.20 -5.41
CA ALA A 43 2.46 -4.23 -6.37
C ALA A 43 3.36 -3.65 -7.49
N LEU A 44 3.03 -2.45 -7.98
CA LEU A 44 3.83 -1.74 -8.97
C LEU A 44 5.22 -1.40 -8.43
N LEU A 45 5.30 -0.85 -7.22
CA LEU A 45 6.56 -0.50 -6.57
C LEU A 45 7.44 -1.75 -6.36
N GLY A 46 6.85 -2.86 -5.90
CA GLY A 46 7.56 -4.14 -5.76
C GLY A 46 8.10 -4.66 -7.09
N LEU A 47 7.32 -4.58 -8.17
CA LEU A 47 7.77 -5.00 -9.49
C LEU A 47 8.93 -4.13 -10.00
N VAL A 48 8.76 -2.80 -9.96
CA VAL A 48 9.80 -1.86 -10.41
C VAL A 48 11.09 -2.05 -9.61
N SER A 49 10.97 -2.31 -8.31
CA SER A 49 12.07 -2.60 -7.41
C SER A 49 12.82 -3.89 -7.79
N VAL A 50 12.11 -4.98 -8.10
CA VAL A 50 12.74 -6.25 -8.54
C VAL A 50 13.38 -6.12 -9.91
N PHE A 51 12.70 -5.50 -10.89
CA PHE A 51 13.30 -5.19 -12.19
C PHE A 51 14.42 -4.14 -12.08
N GLY A 52 14.49 -3.45 -10.94
CA GLY A 52 15.61 -2.66 -10.42
C GLY A 52 16.96 -3.35 -10.55
N TYR A 53 16.99 -4.67 -10.41
CA TYR A 53 18.21 -5.47 -10.53
C TYR A 53 18.56 -5.83 -11.97
N ALA A 54 17.57 -5.98 -12.85
CA ALA A 54 17.79 -6.54 -14.19
C ALA A 54 18.18 -5.49 -15.24
N THR A 55 17.63 -4.27 -15.21
CA THR A 55 17.77 -3.33 -16.35
C THR A 55 18.06 -1.92 -15.89
N GLY A 56 19.13 -1.21 -16.26
CA GLY A 56 19.37 0.16 -15.75
C GLY A 56 18.29 1.22 -16.10
N ASN A 57 17.48 0.97 -17.13
CA ASN A 57 16.53 1.92 -17.71
C ASN A 57 15.19 1.94 -16.96
N PHE A 58 14.89 3.03 -16.25
CA PHE A 58 13.64 3.18 -15.48
C PHE A 58 12.39 3.06 -16.36
N THR A 59 12.39 3.64 -17.56
CA THR A 59 11.25 3.57 -18.48
C THR A 59 10.96 2.15 -18.91
N ALA A 60 12.00 1.36 -19.23
CA ALA A 60 11.84 -0.04 -19.59
C ALA A 60 11.23 -0.85 -18.43
N ARG A 61 11.74 -0.66 -17.20
CA ARG A 61 11.19 -1.30 -16.00
C ARG A 61 9.72 -0.97 -15.80
N LEU A 62 9.35 0.30 -15.94
CA LEU A 62 7.99 0.77 -15.70
C LEU A 62 7.02 0.22 -16.75
N VAL A 63 7.43 0.17 -18.01
CA VAL A 63 6.63 -0.43 -19.09
C VAL A 63 6.44 -1.93 -18.86
N VAL A 64 7.52 -2.67 -18.60
CA VAL A 64 7.43 -4.12 -18.31
C VAL A 64 6.56 -4.36 -17.08
N ALA A 65 6.72 -3.53 -16.04
CA ALA A 65 5.96 -3.66 -14.84
C ALA A 65 4.47 -3.41 -15.06
N ALA A 66 4.11 -2.36 -15.80
CA ALA A 66 2.73 -2.07 -16.15
C ALA A 66 2.11 -3.19 -17.00
N VAL A 67 2.85 -3.74 -17.97
CA VAL A 67 2.40 -4.85 -18.82
C VAL A 67 2.13 -6.10 -17.99
N LEU A 68 3.01 -6.48 -17.07
CA LEU A 68 2.78 -7.64 -16.21
C LEU A 68 1.65 -7.41 -15.22
N LEU A 69 1.61 -6.21 -14.61
CA LEU A 69 0.65 -5.88 -13.57
C LEU A 69 -0.78 -5.75 -14.10
N LEU A 70 -0.97 -5.30 -15.34
CA LEU A 70 -2.28 -5.19 -15.99
C LEU A 70 -2.58 -6.41 -16.88
N GLY A 71 -1.63 -6.81 -17.71
CA GLY A 71 -1.82 -7.84 -18.72
C GLY A 71 -2.06 -9.22 -18.12
N LEU A 72 -1.33 -9.60 -17.08
CA LEU A 72 -1.47 -10.92 -16.48
C LEU A 72 -2.85 -11.14 -15.81
N PRO A 73 -3.33 -10.26 -14.90
CA PRO A 73 -4.66 -10.45 -14.32
C PRO A 73 -5.78 -10.28 -15.34
N LEU A 74 -5.63 -9.41 -16.36
CA LEU A 74 -6.60 -9.31 -17.45
C LEU A 74 -6.67 -10.58 -18.29
N PHE A 75 -5.52 -11.19 -18.59
CA PHE A 75 -5.47 -12.47 -19.30
C PHE A 75 -6.13 -13.59 -18.48
N VAL A 76 -5.87 -13.65 -17.17
CA VAL A 76 -6.53 -14.60 -16.28
C VAL A 76 -8.03 -14.35 -16.23
N ALA A 77 -8.45 -13.09 -16.12
CA ALA A 77 -9.86 -12.71 -16.09
C ALA A 77 -10.58 -13.09 -17.39
N ASP A 78 -9.96 -12.88 -18.56
CA ASP A 78 -10.50 -13.29 -19.86
C ASP A 78 -10.73 -14.81 -19.92
N LYS A 79 -9.74 -15.61 -19.49
CA LYS A 79 -9.87 -17.07 -19.43
C LYS A 79 -10.93 -17.53 -18.43
N LEU A 80 -11.11 -16.81 -17.33
CA LEU A 80 -12.16 -17.10 -16.34
C LEU A 80 -13.55 -16.80 -16.92
N LEU A 81 -13.71 -15.62 -17.53
CA LEU A 81 -14.96 -15.15 -18.13
C LEU A 81 -15.42 -16.06 -19.27
N ALA A 82 -14.50 -16.56 -20.10
CA ALA A 82 -14.82 -17.50 -21.17
C ALA A 82 -15.46 -18.80 -20.67
N ARG A 83 -15.20 -19.19 -19.41
CA ARG A 83 -15.74 -20.41 -18.78
C ARG A 83 -17.06 -20.18 -18.05
N LEU A 84 -17.36 -18.93 -17.69
CA LEU A 84 -18.52 -18.56 -16.89
C LEU A 84 -19.69 -18.15 -17.80
N LYS A 85 -20.55 -19.11 -18.16
CA LYS A 85 -21.81 -18.82 -18.87
C LYS A 85 -22.78 -18.10 -17.93
N GLY A 86 -23.28 -16.93 -18.35
CA GLY A 86 -24.43 -16.28 -17.71
C GLY A 86 -24.15 -15.28 -16.59
N ILE A 87 -22.90 -14.85 -16.37
CA ILE A 87 -22.64 -13.78 -15.38
C ILE A 87 -23.11 -12.43 -15.92
N THR A 88 -24.08 -11.84 -15.22
CA THR A 88 -24.62 -10.49 -15.45
C THR A 88 -23.65 -9.38 -15.06
N ASP A 89 -22.66 -9.67 -14.21
CA ASP A 89 -21.65 -8.71 -13.72
C ASP A 89 -20.21 -9.14 -14.05
N ARG A 90 -19.89 -9.18 -15.35
CA ARG A 90 -18.54 -9.55 -15.82
C ARG A 90 -17.48 -8.55 -15.38
N LEU A 91 -17.84 -7.27 -15.27
CA LEU A 91 -16.93 -6.20 -14.85
C LEU A 91 -16.52 -6.37 -13.39
N GLY A 92 -17.47 -6.74 -12.53
CA GLY A 92 -17.21 -7.21 -11.18
C GLY A 92 -16.21 -8.36 -11.18
N ALA A 93 -16.44 -9.45 -11.92
CA ALA A 93 -15.47 -10.56 -11.89
C ALA A 93 -14.03 -10.15 -12.25
N VAL A 94 -13.83 -9.29 -13.28
CA VAL A 94 -12.50 -8.79 -13.67
C VAL A 94 -11.84 -7.99 -12.54
N ALA A 95 -12.57 -7.05 -11.93
CA ALA A 95 -12.01 -6.23 -10.88
C ALA A 95 -11.65 -7.05 -9.63
N ASP A 96 -12.33 -8.18 -9.36
CA ASP A 96 -12.01 -9.07 -8.23
C ASP A 96 -10.71 -9.82 -8.49
N VAL A 97 -10.55 -10.32 -9.72
CA VAL A 97 -9.31 -10.97 -10.17
C VAL A 97 -8.14 -9.99 -10.10
N CYS A 98 -8.30 -8.77 -10.62
CA CYS A 98 -7.25 -7.76 -10.52
C CYS A 98 -6.90 -7.41 -9.07
N ALA A 99 -7.91 -7.19 -8.21
CA ALA A 99 -7.69 -6.89 -6.80
C ALA A 99 -6.93 -8.00 -6.08
N GLY A 100 -7.42 -9.24 -6.21
CA GLY A 100 -6.79 -10.41 -5.59
C GLY A 100 -5.37 -10.62 -6.09
N PHE A 101 -5.14 -10.45 -7.39
CA PHE A 101 -3.82 -10.58 -7.98
C PHE A 101 -2.84 -9.52 -7.46
N TRP A 102 -3.23 -8.24 -7.43
CA TRP A 102 -2.35 -7.17 -6.93
C TRP A 102 -2.07 -7.28 -5.43
N ILE A 103 -3.06 -7.67 -4.63
CA ILE A 103 -2.86 -7.95 -3.20
C ILE A 103 -1.83 -9.06 -3.03
N LEU A 104 -2.01 -10.19 -3.73
CA LEU A 104 -1.08 -11.32 -3.66
C LEU A 104 0.35 -10.89 -4.02
N LEU A 105 0.50 -10.13 -5.10
CA LEU A 105 1.79 -9.63 -5.56
C LEU A 105 2.45 -8.72 -4.53
N ALA A 106 1.70 -7.78 -3.96
CA ALA A 106 2.19 -6.87 -2.93
C ALA A 106 2.71 -7.64 -1.72
N TRP A 107 1.96 -8.65 -1.25
CA TRP A 107 2.39 -9.53 -0.17
C TRP A 107 3.67 -10.31 -0.53
N VAL A 108 3.74 -10.86 -1.74
CA VAL A 108 4.93 -11.57 -2.21
C VAL A 108 6.16 -10.67 -2.19
N PHE A 109 6.08 -9.42 -2.67
CA PHE A 109 7.24 -8.54 -2.66
C PHE A 109 7.67 -8.10 -1.27
N ILE A 110 6.70 -7.79 -0.40
CA ILE A 110 6.99 -7.42 0.99
C ILE A 110 7.69 -8.57 1.71
N ALA A 111 7.22 -9.82 1.52
CA ALA A 111 7.77 -10.98 2.20
C ALA A 111 9.08 -11.50 1.59
N ALA A 112 9.17 -11.55 0.26
CA ALA A 112 10.25 -12.25 -0.44
C ALA A 112 11.39 -11.33 -0.91
N ALA A 113 11.14 -10.02 -1.04
CA ALA A 113 12.10 -9.08 -1.61
C ALA A 113 12.30 -7.79 -0.78
N PRO A 114 12.45 -7.85 0.56
CA PRO A 114 12.65 -6.64 1.37
C PRO A 114 13.92 -5.86 0.98
N GLY A 115 15.00 -6.55 0.62
CA GLY A 115 16.23 -5.90 0.15
C GLY A 115 16.07 -5.14 -1.17
N ALA A 116 15.16 -5.61 -2.04
CA ALA A 116 14.80 -4.90 -3.27
C ALA A 116 14.16 -3.55 -2.94
N LEU A 117 13.21 -3.56 -1.98
CA LEU A 117 12.46 -2.39 -1.56
C LEU A 117 13.38 -1.34 -0.91
N VAL A 118 14.34 -1.78 -0.09
CA VAL A 118 15.39 -0.90 0.48
C VAL A 118 16.23 -0.27 -0.64
N ASN A 119 16.71 -1.06 -1.59
CA ASN A 119 17.50 -0.56 -2.73
C ASN A 119 16.72 0.44 -3.60
N GLU A 120 15.41 0.24 -3.74
CA GLU A 120 14.55 1.20 -4.43
C GLU A 120 14.39 2.48 -3.59
N GLY A 121 14.26 2.37 -2.26
CA GLY A 121 14.28 3.51 -1.35
C GLY A 121 15.55 4.37 -1.47
N ASP A 122 16.73 3.73 -1.55
CA ASP A 122 18.00 4.41 -1.81
C ASP A 122 17.97 5.15 -3.16
N ARG A 123 17.43 4.50 -4.19
CA ARG A 123 17.32 5.05 -5.54
C ARG A 123 16.40 6.28 -5.58
N GLN A 124 15.26 6.21 -4.90
CA GLN A 124 14.31 7.32 -4.77
C GLN A 124 14.89 8.47 -3.94
N THR A 125 15.72 8.17 -2.94
CA THR A 125 16.44 9.19 -2.17
C THR A 125 17.43 9.97 -3.06
N ARG A 126 18.16 9.28 -3.94
CA ARG A 126 19.05 9.90 -4.94
C ARG A 126 18.30 10.73 -5.97
N ALA A 127 17.07 10.33 -6.30
CA ALA A 127 16.15 11.07 -7.18
C ALA A 127 15.38 12.20 -6.45
N SER A 128 15.71 12.48 -5.18
CA SER A 128 15.06 13.51 -4.35
C SER A 128 13.56 13.28 -4.09
N SER A 129 13.06 12.05 -4.26
CA SER A 129 11.67 11.68 -3.97
C SER A 129 11.54 11.08 -2.57
N LEU A 130 11.56 11.94 -1.54
CA LEU A 130 11.55 11.52 -0.13
C LEU A 130 10.28 10.74 0.25
N GLY A 131 9.12 11.07 -0.33
CA GLY A 131 7.86 10.37 -0.03
C GLY A 131 7.88 8.91 -0.47
N LEU A 132 8.34 8.65 -1.70
CA LEU A 132 8.47 7.28 -2.21
C LEU A 132 9.58 6.52 -1.49
N ALA A 133 10.69 7.20 -1.15
CA ALA A 133 11.75 6.60 -0.37
C ALA A 133 11.23 6.09 0.99
N LYS A 134 10.49 6.93 1.73
CA LYS A 134 9.88 6.55 3.02
C LYS A 134 9.00 5.31 2.91
N ILE A 135 8.14 5.26 1.90
CA ILE A 135 7.25 4.11 1.67
C ILE A 135 8.08 2.86 1.35
N ALA A 136 9.05 2.94 0.45
CA ALA A 136 9.88 1.82 0.06
C ALA A 136 10.70 1.26 1.25
N PHE A 137 11.29 2.14 2.06
CA PHE A 137 12.01 1.71 3.27
C PHE A 137 11.08 1.11 4.32
N ALA A 138 9.91 1.72 4.57
CA ALA A 138 8.93 1.17 5.52
C ALA A 138 8.48 -0.24 5.11
N LEU A 139 8.23 -0.46 3.81
CA LEU A 139 7.89 -1.77 3.28
C LEU A 139 9.06 -2.76 3.30
N GLY A 140 10.29 -2.27 3.18
CA GLY A 140 11.51 -3.04 3.39
C GLY A 140 11.84 -3.32 4.86
N GLY A 141 11.04 -2.81 5.81
CA GLY A 141 11.24 -3.00 7.24
C GLY A 141 12.35 -2.12 7.86
N VAL A 142 12.72 -1.01 7.21
CA VAL A 142 13.79 -0.12 7.66
C VAL A 142 13.24 1.29 7.91
N THR A 143 13.65 1.91 9.01
CA THR A 143 13.27 3.30 9.34
C THR A 143 14.50 4.22 9.16
N PRO A 144 14.71 4.79 7.97
CA PRO A 144 15.83 5.71 7.72
C PRO A 144 15.62 7.05 8.45
N THR A 145 16.73 7.68 8.85
CA THR A 145 16.71 9.06 9.35
C THR A 145 17.02 10.02 8.19
N PHE A 146 16.02 10.72 7.68
CA PHE A 146 16.22 11.72 6.62
C PHE A 146 16.71 13.04 7.22
N ARG A 147 17.79 13.63 6.69
CA ARG A 147 18.39 14.88 7.21
C ARG A 147 17.40 16.04 7.32
N THR A 148 16.41 16.12 6.43
CA THR A 148 15.41 17.19 6.41
C THR A 148 14.57 17.25 7.69
N GLU A 149 14.35 16.11 8.37
CA GLU A 149 13.63 16.08 9.66
C GLU A 149 14.53 16.53 10.81
N ARG A 150 15.85 16.34 10.68
CA ARG A 150 16.83 16.78 11.68
C ARG A 150 16.99 18.30 11.70
N GLU A 151 16.73 18.98 10.59
CA GLU A 151 16.86 20.44 10.49
C GLU A 151 15.65 21.19 11.08
N VAL A 152 14.47 20.53 11.12
CA VAL A 152 13.25 21.07 11.74
C VAL A 152 13.17 20.76 13.24
N LEU A 153 13.81 19.67 13.71
CA LEU A 153 13.85 19.26 15.12
C LEU A 153 15.18 19.52 15.81
N ALA A 154 16.22 19.95 15.10
CA ALA A 154 17.42 20.46 15.75
C ALA A 154 17.02 21.74 16.50
N PRO A 155 17.27 21.84 17.83
CA PRO A 155 17.26 23.15 18.47
C PRO A 155 18.18 24.03 17.65
N ALA A 156 17.68 25.20 17.24
CA ALA A 156 18.47 26.21 16.56
C ALA A 156 19.84 26.28 17.26
N PRO A 157 20.98 26.26 16.54
CA PRO A 157 22.25 26.48 17.20
C PRO A 157 22.12 27.83 17.88
N SER A 158 22.00 27.84 19.21
CA SER A 158 22.15 29.04 20.01
C SER A 158 23.43 29.66 19.51
N ALA A 159 23.30 30.81 18.87
CA ALA A 159 24.42 31.64 18.47
C ALA A 159 25.30 31.77 19.70
N ALA A 160 26.41 31.03 19.71
CA ALA A 160 27.44 31.21 20.71
C ALA A 160 27.94 32.63 20.46
N SER A 161 27.44 33.51 21.33
CA SER A 161 27.71 34.93 21.37
C SER A 161 29.19 35.14 21.14
N ALA A 162 29.52 35.79 20.02
CA ALA A 162 30.86 36.30 19.78
C ALA A 162 31.16 37.27 20.93
N ALA A 163 31.98 36.84 21.89
CA ALA A 163 32.53 37.71 22.90
C ALA A 163 33.62 38.57 22.23
N PRO A 164 33.50 39.90 22.19
CA PRO A 164 34.62 40.75 21.80
C PRO A 164 35.59 40.81 22.99
N SER A 165 36.71 40.10 22.88
CA SER A 165 37.85 40.26 23.80
C SER A 165 38.64 41.49 23.38
N SER A 166 38.24 42.66 23.88
CA SER A 166 39.10 43.83 23.93
C SER A 166 40.12 43.68 25.07
N SER A 167 41.40 43.62 24.74
CA SER A 167 42.46 44.08 25.65
C SER A 167 43.58 44.70 24.81
N ALA A 168 43.48 46.01 24.69
CA ALA A 168 44.63 46.85 24.42
C ALA A 168 45.53 46.84 25.66
N ALA A 169 46.84 46.65 25.48
CA ALA A 169 47.84 47.66 25.77
C ALA A 169 49.25 47.07 25.97
N LYS A 170 50.19 47.75 25.29
CA LYS A 170 51.49 48.22 25.79
C LYS A 170 52.76 47.38 25.54
N GLU A 171 53.75 48.13 25.04
CA GLU A 171 55.18 48.14 25.42
C GLU A 171 56.12 47.58 24.33
N ALA A 172 56.58 48.41 23.38
CA ALA A 172 57.72 49.35 23.45
C ALA A 172 59.10 48.66 23.46
N ARG A 173 59.72 48.54 22.28
CA ARG A 173 61.04 49.13 21.94
C ARG A 173 61.37 48.93 20.47
#